data_AF-A0A0G1XJT6-F1
#
_entry.id   AF-A0A0G1XJT6-F1
#
_cell.length_a   1.000
_cell.length_b   1.000
_cell.length_c   1.000
_cell.angle_alpha   90.00
_cell.angle_beta   90.00
_cell.angle_gamma   90.00
#
_symmetry.space_group_name_H-M   'P 1'
#
loop_
_entity.id
_entity.type
_entity.pdbx_description
1 polymer ?
#
loop_
_entity_poly.entity_id
_entity_poly.type
_entity_poly.pdbx_seq_one_letter_code
_entity_poly.pdbx_strand_id
1 'polypeptide(L)'
;MYNDLPSKRKVGMGIVGWSVTIILAFFVVGLVVTGLKWVMAPVNMATGIVERVINADHALESYRWFHSANQQVKAKQGQIVLSKAALEAAAADRKEARRVELLGLQQNCQTLVADYNARAMRADTVIFLHPERFLPGNWPGDRNPLPQSIDLGVCS
;
A
#
# COMPACT_ATOMS: atom_id res chain seq x y z
N MET A 1 -58.94 -65.26 -13.53
CA MET A 1 -58.82 -63.78 -13.50
C MET A 1 -57.43 -63.43 -13.00
N TYR A 2 -56.52 -63.06 -13.89
CA TYR A 2 -55.19 -62.57 -13.52
C TYR A 2 -55.21 -61.04 -13.60
N ASN A 3 -54.93 -60.39 -12.47
CA ASN A 3 -54.80 -58.94 -12.39
C ASN A 3 -53.42 -58.53 -12.93
N ASP A 4 -53.41 -57.81 -14.04
CA ASP A 4 -52.22 -57.14 -14.58
C ASP A 4 -51.80 -55.99 -13.65
N LEU A 5 -50.63 -56.10 -13.04
CA LEU A 5 -50.02 -55.01 -12.27
C LEU A 5 -49.31 -54.05 -13.24
N PRO A 6 -49.63 -52.74 -13.22
CA PRO A 6 -48.98 -51.79 -14.10
C PRO A 6 -47.47 -51.67 -13.78
N SER A 7 -46.69 -52.03 -14.79
CA SER A 7 -45.24 -51.87 -14.96
C SER A 7 -44.65 -50.66 -14.21
N LYS A 8 -44.04 -50.92 -13.05
CA LYS A 8 -43.28 -49.96 -12.23
C LYS A 8 -42.05 -49.34 -12.95
N ARG A 9 -41.70 -49.81 -14.15
CA ARG A 9 -40.52 -49.35 -14.90
C ARG A 9 -40.69 -47.98 -15.56
N LYS A 10 -41.90 -47.58 -15.95
CA LYS A 10 -42.11 -46.33 -16.70
C LYS A 10 -42.12 -45.08 -15.80
N VAL A 11 -42.52 -45.22 -14.54
CA VAL A 11 -42.57 -44.09 -13.58
C VAL A 11 -41.18 -43.76 -13.03
N GLY A 12 -40.34 -44.76 -12.78
CA GLY A 12 -38.97 -44.54 -12.29
C GLY A 12 -38.06 -43.82 -13.29
N MET A 13 -38.22 -44.08 -14.59
CA MET A 13 -37.39 -43.45 -15.63
C MET A 13 -37.71 -41.96 -15.83
N GLY A 14 -38.96 -41.55 -15.61
CA GLY A 14 -39.34 -40.14 -15.62
C GLY A 14 -38.69 -39.36 -14.48
N ILE A 15 -38.75 -39.89 -13.25
CA ILE A 15 -38.19 -39.22 -12.06
C ILE A 15 -36.67 -39.06 -12.17
N VAL A 16 -35.97 -40.07 -12.70
CA VAL A 16 -34.51 -40.01 -12.92
C VAL A 16 -34.13 -39.03 -14.03
N GLY A 17 -34.95 -38.88 -15.07
CA GLY A 17 -34.73 -37.88 -16.11
C GLY A 17 -34.79 -36.45 -15.57
N TRP A 18 -35.83 -36.15 -14.77
CA TRP A 18 -36.01 -34.82 -14.18
C TRP A 18 -34.93 -34.45 -13.16
N SER A 19 -34.46 -35.41 -12.35
CA SER A 19 -33.40 -35.14 -11.38
C SER A 19 -32.07 -34.79 -12.05
N VAL A 20 -31.73 -35.46 -13.14
CA VAL A 20 -30.51 -35.16 -13.92
C VAL A 20 -30.59 -33.78 -14.55
N THR A 21 -31.74 -33.37 -15.09
CA THR A 21 -31.91 -32.03 -15.68
C THR A 21 -31.76 -30.93 -14.62
N ILE A 22 -32.30 -31.14 -13.41
CA ILE A 22 -32.19 -30.18 -12.30
C ILE A 22 -30.73 -30.03 -11.87
N ILE A 23 -29.99 -31.14 -11.69
CA ILE A 23 -28.57 -31.10 -11.31
C ILE A 23 -27.74 -30.37 -12.37
N LEU A 24 -28.00 -30.63 -13.66
CA LEU A 24 -27.31 -29.96 -14.76
C LEU A 24 -27.56 -28.45 -14.75
N ALA A 25 -28.81 -28.03 -14.52
CA ALA A 25 -29.17 -26.62 -14.42
C ALA A 25 -28.43 -25.91 -13.27
N PHE A 26 -28.37 -26.53 -12.09
CA PHE A 26 -27.60 -25.99 -10.96
C PHE A 26 -26.10 -25.90 -11.25
N PHE A 27 -25.54 -26.87 -11.98
CA PHE A 27 -24.14 -26.87 -12.34
C PHE A 27 -23.78 -25.72 -13.30
N VAL A 28 -24.63 -25.47 -14.31
CA VAL A 28 -24.45 -24.35 -15.24
C VAL A 28 -24.56 -23.00 -14.51
N VAL A 29 -25.56 -22.83 -13.64
CA VAL A 29 -25.70 -21.61 -12.83
C VAL A 29 -24.50 -21.42 -11.91
N GLY A 30 -24.00 -22.50 -11.29
CA GLY A 30 -22.80 -22.49 -10.45
C GLY A 30 -21.55 -21.99 -11.19
N LEU A 31 -21.34 -22.47 -12.43
CA LEU A 31 -20.24 -22.02 -13.29
C LEU A 31 -20.36 -20.55 -13.69
N VAL A 32 -21.57 -20.06 -13.98
CA VAL A 32 -21.80 -18.64 -14.32
C VAL A 32 -21.51 -17.75 -13.11
N VAL A 33 -21.98 -18.13 -11.92
CA VAL A 33 -21.75 -17.35 -10.69
C VAL A 33 -20.28 -17.34 -10.29
N THR A 34 -19.58 -18.48 -10.39
CA THR A 34 -18.14 -18.53 -10.11
C THR A 34 -17.33 -17.78 -11.17
N GLY A 35 -17.66 -17.91 -12.44
CA GLY A 35 -17.05 -17.13 -13.53
C GLY A 35 -17.19 -15.62 -13.33
N LEU A 36 -18.38 -15.14 -12.95
CA LEU A 36 -18.61 -13.72 -12.65
C LEU A 36 -17.72 -13.21 -11.49
N LYS A 37 -17.52 -14.03 -10.45
CA LYS A 37 -16.67 -13.65 -9.30
C LYS A 37 -15.21 -13.46 -9.70
N TRP A 38 -14.69 -14.27 -10.61
CA TRP A 38 -13.32 -14.12 -11.13
C TRP A 38 -13.16 -12.87 -11.99
N VAL A 39 -14.18 -12.53 -12.78
CA VAL A 39 -14.17 -11.30 -13.60
C VAL A 39 -14.31 -10.03 -12.75
N MET A 40 -15.04 -10.09 -11.63
CA MET A 40 -15.17 -8.95 -10.70
C MET A 40 -14.08 -8.85 -9.63
N ALA A 41 -13.22 -9.86 -9.46
CA ALA A 41 -12.08 -9.82 -8.53
C ALA A 41 -11.17 -8.59 -8.72
N PRO A 42 -10.76 -8.20 -9.94
CA PRO A 42 -9.97 -6.98 -10.13
C PRO A 42 -10.76 -5.70 -9.79
N VAL A 43 -12.08 -5.69 -10.00
CA VAL A 43 -12.93 -4.53 -9.66
C VAL A 43 -13.01 -4.34 -8.15
N ASN A 44 -13.12 -5.42 -7.37
CA ASN A 44 -13.14 -5.37 -5.91
C ASN A 44 -11.76 -4.99 -5.31
N MET A 45 -10.66 -5.33 -5.97
CA MET A 45 -9.34 -4.81 -5.61
C MET A 45 -9.21 -3.32 -5.93
N ALA A 46 -9.71 -2.89 -7.09
CA ALA A 46 -9.69 -1.48 -7.48
C ALA A 46 -10.56 -0.62 -6.55
N THR A 47 -11.73 -1.07 -6.14
CA THR A 47 -12.58 -0.34 -5.19
C THR A 47 -11.93 -0.24 -3.82
N GLY A 48 -11.27 -1.28 -3.30
CA GLY A 48 -10.55 -1.20 -2.03
C GLY A 48 -9.37 -0.21 -2.03
N ILE A 49 -8.72 -0.03 -3.18
CA ILE A 49 -7.69 1.02 -3.38
C ILE A 49 -8.36 2.40 -3.46
N VAL A 50 -9.42 2.54 -4.26
CA VAL A 50 -10.15 3.80 -4.43
C VAL A 50 -10.78 4.27 -3.12
N GLU A 51 -11.32 3.38 -2.29
CA GLU A 51 -11.95 3.72 -1.00
C GLU A 51 -10.90 4.16 0.04
N ARG A 52 -9.68 3.60 0.01
CA ARG A 52 -8.55 4.11 0.80
C ARG A 52 -8.00 5.44 0.28
N VAL A 53 -8.10 5.69 -1.02
CA VAL A 53 -7.66 6.95 -1.66
C VAL A 53 -8.71 8.07 -1.51
N ILE A 54 -10.00 7.74 -1.43
CA ILE A 54 -11.11 8.70 -1.23
C ILE A 54 -11.28 9.08 0.24
N ASN A 55 -10.77 8.28 1.19
CA ASN A 55 -10.59 8.74 2.56
C ASN A 55 -9.51 9.82 2.60
N ALA A 56 -9.92 11.05 2.31
CA ALA A 56 -9.09 12.25 2.31
C ALA A 56 -8.22 12.34 3.57
N ASP A 57 -8.74 11.88 4.71
CA ASP A 57 -8.02 11.86 6.00
C ASP A 57 -6.76 10.99 5.97
N HIS A 58 -6.78 9.82 5.32
CA HIS A 58 -5.63 8.92 5.25
C HIS A 58 -4.55 9.45 4.30
N ALA A 59 -4.96 10.02 3.16
CA ALA A 59 -4.05 10.71 2.24
C ALA A 59 -3.40 11.93 2.92
N LEU A 60 -4.18 12.66 3.73
CA LEU A 60 -3.72 13.82 4.49
C LEU A 60 -2.71 13.43 5.59
N GLU A 61 -3.00 12.39 6.35
CA GLU A 61 -2.11 11.85 7.38
C GLU A 61 -0.78 11.41 6.76
N SER A 62 -0.85 10.67 5.66
CA SER A 62 0.33 10.21 4.93
C SER A 62 1.15 11.40 4.42
N TYR A 63 0.52 12.42 3.82
CA TYR A 63 1.21 13.63 3.37
C TYR A 63 1.90 14.37 4.53
N ARG A 64 1.23 14.54 5.69
CA ARG A 64 1.83 15.14 6.89
C ARG A 64 3.06 14.37 7.35
N TRP A 65 2.98 13.05 7.32
CA TRP A 65 4.10 12.19 7.67
C TRP A 65 5.28 12.40 6.73
N PHE A 66 5.08 12.35 5.41
CA PHE A 66 6.16 12.54 4.42
C PHE A 66 6.78 13.95 4.53
N HIS A 67 5.96 14.98 4.70
CA HIS A 67 6.46 16.33 4.90
C HIS A 67 7.32 16.43 6.17
N SER A 68 6.84 15.90 7.30
CA SER A 68 7.59 15.87 8.56
C SER A 68 8.89 15.09 8.44
N ALA A 69 8.86 13.91 7.82
CA ALA A 69 10.04 13.08 7.62
C ALA A 69 11.09 13.77 6.75
N ASN A 70 10.69 14.43 5.66
CA ASN A 70 11.60 15.21 4.81
C ASN A 70 12.26 16.37 5.58
N GLN A 71 11.51 17.09 6.43
CA GLN A 71 12.06 18.14 7.28
C GLN A 71 13.05 17.58 8.31
N GLN A 72 12.78 16.40 8.87
CA GLN A 72 13.70 15.72 9.79
C GLN A 72 15.01 15.33 9.09
N VAL A 73 14.95 14.83 7.85
CA VAL A 73 16.16 14.52 7.07
C VAL A 73 16.99 15.79 6.83
N LYS A 74 16.37 16.91 6.42
CA LYS A 74 17.06 18.20 6.25
C LYS A 74 17.70 18.69 7.56
N ALA A 75 17.00 18.56 8.68
CA ALA A 75 17.55 18.92 9.98
C ALA A 75 18.76 18.06 10.35
N LYS A 76 18.71 16.75 10.07
CA LYS A 76 19.85 15.84 10.27
C LYS A 76 21.03 16.15 9.37
N GLN A 77 20.79 16.50 8.12
CA GLN A 77 21.83 16.98 7.21
C GLN A 77 22.55 18.22 7.80
N GLY A 78 21.79 19.19 8.33
CA GLY A 78 22.37 20.35 9.02
C GLY A 78 23.22 19.96 10.24
N GLN A 79 22.75 19.00 11.04
CA GLN A 79 23.52 18.48 12.19
C GLN A 79 24.82 17.78 11.76
N ILE A 80 24.79 17.02 10.65
CA ILE A 80 25.98 16.36 10.09
C ILE A 80 27.00 17.40 9.63
N VAL A 81 26.57 18.45 8.92
CA VAL A 81 27.46 19.54 8.47
C VAL A 81 28.12 20.23 9.67
N LEU A 82 27.35 20.56 10.71
CA LEU A 82 27.88 21.17 11.93
C LEU A 82 28.82 20.22 12.68
N SER A 83 28.50 18.93 12.75
CA SER A 83 29.33 17.92 13.40
C SER A 83 30.65 17.69 12.66
N LYS A 84 30.65 17.74 11.32
CA LYS A 84 31.87 17.73 10.50
C LYS A 84 32.78 18.91 10.81
N ALA A 85 32.22 20.13 10.83
CA ALA A 85 32.97 21.33 11.20
C ALA A 85 33.53 21.23 12.63
N ALA A 86 32.74 20.70 13.57
CA ALA A 86 33.18 20.49 14.95
C ALA A 86 34.29 19.42 15.07
N LEU A 87 34.27 18.38 14.25
CA LEU A 87 35.31 17.35 14.19
C LEU A 87 36.63 17.91 13.65
N GLU A 88 36.58 18.76 12.64
CA GLU A 88 37.76 19.43 12.08
C GLU A 88 38.41 20.38 13.10
N ALA A 89 37.59 21.12 13.86
CA ALA A 89 38.03 22.04 14.90
C ALA A 89 38.39 21.36 16.24
N ALA A 90 38.15 20.06 16.39
CA ALA A 90 38.40 19.34 17.64
C ALA A 90 39.89 19.11 17.92
N ALA A 91 40.26 19.25 19.20
CA ALA A 91 41.57 18.82 19.69
C ALA A 91 41.76 17.30 19.51
N ALA A 92 43.01 16.85 19.38
CA ALA A 92 43.35 15.48 18.99
C ALA A 92 42.80 14.42 19.96
N ASP A 93 42.71 14.73 21.25
CA ASP A 93 42.13 13.89 22.31
C ASP A 93 40.61 13.70 22.17
N ARG A 94 39.91 14.66 21.55
CA ARG A 94 38.44 14.62 21.38
C ARG A 94 37.98 14.26 19.97
N LYS A 95 38.90 14.15 19.00
CA LYS A 95 38.56 13.81 17.61
C LYS A 95 37.84 12.47 17.48
N GLU A 96 38.30 11.46 18.21
CA GLU A 96 37.69 10.13 18.11
C GLU A 96 36.25 10.13 18.65
N ALA A 97 35.99 10.80 19.77
CA ALA A 97 34.65 10.96 20.31
C ALA A 97 33.70 11.68 19.33
N ARG A 98 34.19 12.75 18.68
CA ARG A 98 33.42 13.48 17.65
C ARG A 98 33.19 12.65 16.39
N ARG A 99 34.12 11.76 16.03
CA ARG A 99 33.97 10.86 14.90
C ARG A 99 32.85 9.83 15.14
N VAL A 100 32.80 9.26 16.33
CA VAL A 100 31.72 8.34 16.73
C VAL A 100 30.36 9.06 16.74
N GLU A 101 30.30 10.29 17.25
CA GLU A 101 29.09 11.11 17.22
C GLU A 101 28.62 11.39 15.78
N LEU A 102 29.54 11.77 14.90
CA LEU A 102 29.27 11.97 13.47
C LEU A 102 28.73 10.69 12.81
N LEU A 103 29.36 9.53 13.06
CA LEU A 103 28.90 8.25 12.54
C LEU A 103 27.48 7.92 13.02
N GLY A 104 27.17 8.17 14.30
CA GLY A 104 25.83 7.99 14.85
C GLY A 104 24.78 8.89 14.17
N LEU A 105 25.14 10.14 13.87
CA LEU A 105 24.27 11.06 13.13
C LEU A 105 24.04 10.61 11.68
N GLN A 106 25.10 10.18 11.00
CA GLN A 106 25.02 9.66 9.62
C GLN A 106 24.14 8.41 9.55
N GLN A 107 24.33 7.45 10.47
CA GLN A 107 23.53 6.23 10.54
C GLN A 107 22.04 6.51 10.82
N ASN A 108 21.76 7.44 11.73
CA ASN A 108 20.38 7.85 12.03
C ASN A 108 19.74 8.55 10.82
N CYS A 109 20.47 9.43 10.13
CA CYS A 109 20.03 10.04 8.89
C CYS A 109 19.71 8.99 7.81
N GLN A 110 20.60 8.02 7.61
CA GLN A 110 20.38 6.93 6.65
C GLN A 110 19.15 6.09 6.98
N THR A 111 18.88 5.85 8.26
CA THR A 111 17.68 5.14 8.70
C THR A 111 16.40 5.93 8.40
N LEU A 112 16.41 7.24 8.62
CA LEU A 112 15.28 8.12 8.26
C LEU A 112 15.05 8.16 6.75
N VAL A 113 16.11 8.26 5.95
CA VAL A 113 16.02 8.19 4.48
C VAL A 113 15.51 6.83 4.02
N ALA A 114 15.96 5.74 4.64
CA ALA A 114 15.49 4.40 4.32
C ALA A 114 14.00 4.21 4.66
N ASP A 115 13.51 4.68 5.82
CA ASP A 115 12.09 4.60 6.18
C ASP A 115 11.23 5.48 5.26
N TYR A 116 11.73 6.68 4.91
CA TYR A 116 11.10 7.55 3.92
C TYR A 116 10.95 6.84 2.57
N ASN A 117 12.04 6.29 2.03
CA ASN A 117 12.05 5.62 0.73
C ASN A 117 11.22 4.33 0.74
N ALA A 118 11.27 3.54 1.82
CA ALA A 118 10.49 2.32 1.96
C ALA A 118 8.97 2.60 1.98
N ARG A 119 8.55 3.72 2.58
CA ARG A 119 7.15 4.15 2.56
C ARG A 119 6.76 4.78 1.24
N ALA A 120 7.65 5.55 0.61
CA ALA A 120 7.42 6.15 -0.71
C ALA A 120 7.31 5.11 -1.84
N MET A 121 7.84 3.90 -1.65
CA MET A 121 7.64 2.79 -2.60
C MET A 121 6.24 2.15 -2.54
N ARG A 122 5.38 2.53 -1.58
CA ARG A 122 4.04 1.96 -1.46
C ARG A 122 3.09 2.60 -2.49
N ALA A 123 2.20 1.79 -3.06
CA ALA A 123 1.30 2.19 -4.14
C ALA A 123 0.31 3.32 -3.78
N ASP A 124 0.06 3.53 -2.48
CA ASP A 124 -0.77 4.61 -1.92
C ASP A 124 -0.09 5.99 -1.94
N THR A 125 1.16 6.09 -2.43
CA THR A 125 1.95 7.34 -2.40
C THR A 125 2.02 8.09 -3.73
N VAL A 126 1.50 7.52 -4.82
CA VAL A 126 1.38 8.16 -6.14
C VAL A 126 0.61 9.50 -6.05
N ILE A 127 -0.25 9.61 -5.03
CA ILE A 127 -1.05 10.78 -4.69
C ILE A 127 -0.16 12.03 -4.44
N PHE A 128 1.09 11.86 -4.01
CA PHE A 128 2.00 12.95 -3.65
C PHE A 128 2.73 13.60 -4.83
N LEU A 129 2.52 13.10 -6.06
CA LEU A 129 2.96 13.76 -7.29
C LEU A 129 2.07 14.95 -7.66
N HIS A 130 0.81 14.95 -7.20
CA HIS A 130 -0.19 15.97 -7.50
C HIS A 130 -0.92 16.47 -6.24
N PRO A 131 -0.21 17.08 -5.27
CA PRO A 131 -0.80 17.56 -4.02
C PRO A 131 -2.00 18.50 -4.25
N GLU A 132 -2.00 19.27 -5.34
CA GLU A 132 -3.09 20.17 -5.75
C GLU A 132 -4.43 19.47 -6.04
N ARG A 133 -4.42 18.17 -6.36
CA ARG A 133 -5.64 17.41 -6.68
C ARG A 133 -6.30 16.78 -5.45
N PHE A 134 -5.53 16.56 -4.39
CA PHE A 134 -5.96 15.75 -3.26
C PHE A 134 -5.97 16.51 -1.93
N LEU A 135 -5.22 17.61 -1.83
CA LEU A 135 -5.25 18.47 -0.65
C LEU A 135 -6.43 19.44 -0.73
N PRO A 136 -7.15 19.64 0.39
CA PRO A 136 -8.26 20.59 0.42
C PRO A 136 -7.76 22.03 0.21
N GLY A 137 -8.61 22.88 -0.37
CA GLY A 137 -8.25 24.26 -0.72
C GLY A 137 -7.78 25.13 0.46
N ASN A 138 -8.13 24.76 1.70
CA ASN A 138 -7.72 25.40 2.95
C ASN A 138 -6.51 24.74 3.62
N TRP A 139 -5.73 23.94 2.89
CA TRP A 139 -4.55 23.25 3.43
C TRP A 139 -3.56 24.24 4.08
N PRO A 140 -3.22 24.07 5.37
CA PRO A 140 -2.35 25.00 6.11
C PRO A 140 -0.84 24.74 5.91
N GLY A 141 -0.46 23.69 5.19
CA GLY A 141 0.94 23.31 4.96
C GLY A 141 1.49 23.72 3.60
N ASP A 142 2.78 23.45 3.39
CA ASP A 142 3.41 23.62 2.08
C ASP A 142 2.72 22.70 1.04
N ARG A 143 2.57 23.21 -0.20
CA ARG A 143 2.00 22.51 -1.36
C ARG A 143 3.07 22.05 -2.34
N ASN A 144 4.34 22.29 -2.04
CA ASN A 144 5.43 21.85 -2.89
C ASN A 144 5.43 20.32 -3.02
N PRO A 145 5.62 19.78 -4.24
CA PRO A 145 5.69 18.35 -4.45
C PRO A 145 6.86 17.78 -3.65
N LEU A 146 6.60 16.70 -2.92
CA LEU A 146 7.61 16.01 -2.13
C LEU A 146 8.40 15.05 -3.03
N PRO A 147 9.72 14.89 -2.80
CA PRO A 147 10.51 13.94 -3.57
C PRO A 147 10.02 12.52 -3.31
N GLN A 148 9.88 11.72 -4.37
CA GLN A 148 9.50 10.30 -4.29
C GLN A 148 10.60 9.43 -3.70
N SER A 149 11.84 9.92 -3.70
CA SER A 149 12.97 9.28 -3.05
C SER A 149 13.96 10.34 -2.62
N ILE A 150 14.61 10.12 -1.48
CA ILE A 150 15.75 10.92 -1.03
C ILE A 150 17.02 10.11 -1.27
N ASP A 151 18.04 10.76 -1.82
CA ASP A 151 19.35 10.16 -2.03
C ASP A 151 20.03 9.90 -0.68
N LEU A 152 20.58 8.68 -0.51
CA LEU A 152 21.37 8.31 0.68
C LEU A 152 22.64 9.16 0.82
N GLY A 153 23.14 9.72 -0.29
CA GLY A 153 24.27 10.66 -0.32
C GLY A 153 24.01 11.96 0.45
N VAL A 154 22.77 12.30 0.78
CA VAL A 154 22.44 13.46 1.63
C VAL A 154 22.96 13.28 3.07
N CYS A 155 23.16 12.04 3.50
CA CYS A 155 23.61 11.69 4.84
C CYS A 155 25.13 11.47 4.96
N SER A 156 25.90 11.66 3.88
CA SER A 156 27.35 11.41 3.88
C SER A 156 28.19 12.63 4.24
#